data_AF-A0AAV9SBP4-F1
#
_entry.id   AF-A0AAV9SBP4-F1
#
_cell.length_a   1.000
_cell.length_b   1.000
_cell.length_c   1.000
_cell.angle_alpha   90.00
_cell.angle_beta   90.00
_cell.angle_gamma   90.00
#
_symmetry.space_group_name_H-M   'P 1'
#
loop_
_entity.id
_entity.type
_entity.pdbx_description
1 polymer ?
#
loop_
_entity_poly.entity_id
_entity_poly.type
_entity_poly.pdbx_seq_one_letter_code
_entity_poly.pdbx_strand_id
1 'polypeptide(L)'
;MDIQTWIFGYRPPTVTHVHYRMYPIKEVPMETGALTDWLYQRFVEKEELLAHFYDTGSFPPPEGQKEAASRQMTLDPVWLCMVQSFAFASGYMWYNVLQYLYCCLF
;
A
#
# COMPACT_ATOMS: atom_id res chain seq x y z
N MET A 1 -0.83 12.35 -16.98
CA MET A 1 -1.32 12.13 -15.60
C MET A 1 -1.34 13.48 -14.92
N ASP A 2 -2.42 13.81 -14.20
CA ASP A 2 -2.67 15.15 -13.69
C ASP A 2 -2.37 15.25 -12.19
N ILE A 3 -1.65 16.29 -11.75
CA ILE A 3 -1.15 16.43 -10.37
C ILE A 3 -2.29 16.50 -9.35
N GLN A 4 -3.42 17.05 -9.77
CA GLN A 4 -4.62 17.21 -8.95
C GLN A 4 -5.19 15.86 -8.52
N THR A 5 -5.08 14.83 -9.36
CA THR A 5 -5.56 13.48 -9.02
C THR A 5 -4.76 12.82 -7.90
N TRP A 6 -3.47 13.18 -7.77
CA TRP A 6 -2.60 12.70 -6.69
C TRP A 6 -2.90 13.40 -5.36
N ILE A 7 -3.11 14.73 -5.38
CA ILE A 7 -3.35 15.51 -4.16
C ILE A 7 -4.72 15.21 -3.57
N PHE A 8 -5.75 15.12 -4.41
CA PHE A 8 -7.13 14.99 -3.93
C PHE A 8 -7.64 13.54 -3.88
N GLY A 9 -6.91 12.57 -4.44
CA GLY A 9 -7.26 11.16 -4.31
C GLY A 9 -8.57 10.75 -4.99
N TYR A 10 -9.14 11.55 -5.91
CA TYR A 10 -10.37 11.23 -6.65
C TYR A 10 -10.22 10.08 -7.66
N ARG A 11 -9.11 9.35 -7.65
CA ARG A 11 -8.90 8.22 -8.56
C ARG A 11 -9.83 7.07 -8.15
N PRO A 12 -10.59 6.46 -9.07
CA PRO A 12 -11.33 5.25 -8.76
C PRO A 12 -10.37 4.16 -8.24
N PRO A 13 -10.81 3.36 -7.26
CA PRO A 13 -9.99 2.31 -6.68
C PRO A 13 -9.52 1.38 -7.81
N THR A 14 -8.22 1.38 -8.05
CA THR A 14 -7.61 0.54 -9.08
C THR A 14 -7.16 -0.75 -8.42
N VAL A 15 -7.58 -1.87 -8.98
CA VAL A 15 -7.14 -3.19 -8.51
C VAL A 15 -5.69 -3.38 -8.97
N THR A 16 -4.77 -3.35 -8.00
CA THR A 16 -3.36 -3.64 -8.25
C THR A 16 -3.07 -5.06 -7.77
N HIS A 17 -2.75 -5.95 -8.69
CA HIS A 17 -2.34 -7.30 -8.36
C HIS A 17 -0.85 -7.31 -8.02
N VAL A 18 -0.50 -7.68 -6.78
CA VAL A 18 0.88 -7.81 -6.33
C VAL A 18 1.14 -9.26 -5.96
N HIS A 19 2.05 -9.91 -6.71
CA HIS A 19 2.52 -11.26 -6.41
C HIS A 19 3.89 -11.16 -5.73
N TYR A 20 3.99 -11.62 -4.48
CA TYR A 20 5.26 -11.65 -3.72
C TYR A 20 5.67 -13.08 -3.41
N ARG A 21 6.97 -13.35 -3.48
CA ARG A 21 7.59 -14.62 -3.08
C ARG A 21 8.79 -14.33 -2.18
N MET A 22 8.84 -14.99 -1.03
CA MET A 22 9.92 -14.85 -0.06
C MET A 22 10.90 -16.01 -0.21
N TYR A 23 12.20 -15.72 -0.17
CA TYR A 23 13.27 -16.72 -0.18
C TYR A 23 14.09 -16.61 1.11
N PRO A 24 14.38 -17.72 1.80
CA PRO A 24 15.28 -17.70 2.94
C PRO A 24 16.70 -17.36 2.48
N ILE A 25 17.42 -16.57 3.28
CA ILE A 25 18.77 -16.10 2.94
C ILE A 25 19.77 -17.25 2.70
N LYS A 26 19.51 -18.43 3.29
CA LYS A 26 20.34 -19.63 3.11
C LYS A 26 20.33 -20.17 1.68
N GLU A 27 19.28 -19.88 0.91
CA GLU A 27 19.12 -20.31 -0.49
C GLU A 27 19.73 -19.31 -1.48
N VAL A 28 20.18 -18.15 -1.00
CA VAL A 28 20.78 -17.11 -1.84
C VAL A 28 22.29 -17.35 -1.91
N PRO A 29 22.86 -17.63 -3.08
CA PRO A 29 24.30 -17.82 -3.21
C PRO A 29 25.05 -16.50 -2.94
N MET A 30 26.13 -16.59 -2.18
CA MET A 30 27.00 -15.44 -1.82
C MET A 30 28.08 -15.16 -2.88
N GLU A 31 28.36 -16.13 -3.75
CA GLU A 31 29.36 -16.03 -4.80
C GLU A 31 28.82 -15.22 -5.98
N THR A 32 29.61 -14.32 -6.55
CA THR A 32 29.17 -13.35 -7.57
C THR A 32 28.64 -14.00 -8.85
N GLY A 33 29.27 -15.08 -9.33
CA GLY A 33 28.81 -15.82 -10.51
C GLY A 33 27.45 -16.50 -10.26
N ALA A 34 27.39 -17.34 -9.22
CA ALA A 34 26.18 -18.06 -8.84
C ALA A 34 25.02 -17.13 -8.45
N LEU A 35 25.31 -15.96 -7.87
CA LEU A 35 24.31 -14.91 -7.58
C LEU A 35 23.72 -14.31 -8.86
N THR A 36 24.55 -14.07 -9.87
CA THR A 36 24.11 -13.54 -11.15
C THR A 36 23.18 -14.52 -11.85
N ASP A 37 23.56 -15.79 -11.89
CA ASP A 37 22.76 -16.86 -12.49
C ASP A 37 21.43 -17.04 -11.73
N TRP A 38 21.46 -17.01 -10.41
CA TRP A 38 20.27 -17.08 -9.57
C TRP A 38 19.31 -15.92 -9.85
N LEU A 39 19.83 -14.68 -9.92
CA LEU A 39 19.03 -13.51 -10.26
C LEU A 39 18.44 -13.59 -11.67
N TYR A 40 19.22 -14.07 -12.64
CA TYR A 40 18.77 -14.24 -14.01
C TYR A 40 17.61 -15.24 -14.09
N GLN A 41 17.72 -16.38 -13.41
CA GLN A 41 16.66 -17.36 -13.34
C GLN A 41 15.36 -16.76 -12.77
N ARG A 42 15.45 -15.98 -11.68
CA ARG A 42 14.27 -15.30 -11.10
C ARG A 42 13.69 -14.24 -12.02
N PHE A 43 14.52 -13.58 -12.80
CA PHE A 43 14.06 -12.62 -13.79
C PHE A 43 13.27 -13.32 -14.90
N VAL A 44 13.75 -14.44 -15.43
CA VAL A 44 13.02 -15.23 -16.44
C VAL A 44 11.70 -15.74 -15.89
N GLU A 45 11.68 -16.29 -14.67
CA GLU A 45 10.44 -16.71 -13.97
C GLU A 45 9.43 -15.56 -13.88
N LYS A 46 9.89 -14.34 -13.56
CA LYS A 46 9.05 -13.13 -13.51
C LYS A 46 8.47 -12.79 -14.87
N GLU A 47 9.28 -12.79 -15.93
CA GLU A 47 8.83 -12.43 -17.27
C GLU A 47 7.78 -13.43 -17.81
N GLU A 48 7.94 -14.73 -17.51
CA GLU A 48 6.95 -15.75 -17.85
C GLU A 48 5.62 -15.55 -17.10
N LEU A 49 5.67 -15.24 -15.80
CA LEU A 49 4.47 -14.92 -15.01
C LEU A 49 3.77 -13.65 -15.51
N LEU A 50 4.54 -12.65 -15.97
CA LEU A 50 3.98 -11.43 -16.55
C LEU A 50 3.33 -11.70 -17.91
N ALA A 51 3.97 -12.50 -18.77
CA ALA A 51 3.38 -12.91 -20.04
C ALA A 51 2.03 -13.62 -19.83
N HIS A 52 1.97 -14.58 -18.90
CA HIS A 52 0.71 -15.24 -18.54
C HIS A 52 -0.33 -14.26 -17.98
N PHE A 53 0.08 -13.28 -17.17
CA PHE A 53 -0.84 -12.25 -16.67
C PHE A 53 -1.39 -11.36 -17.79
N TYR A 54 -0.57 -11.00 -18.77
CA TYR A 54 -1.02 -10.22 -19.92
C TYR A 54 -1.98 -11.00 -20.82
N ASP A 55 -1.80 -12.32 -20.96
CA ASP A 55 -2.67 -13.17 -21.79
C ASP A 55 -3.99 -13.54 -21.08
N THR A 56 -3.91 -13.99 -19.83
CA THR A 56 -5.05 -14.54 -19.07
C THR A 56 -5.76 -13.49 -18.21
N GLY A 57 -5.10 -12.37 -17.89
CA GLY A 57 -5.60 -11.33 -16.99
C GLY A 57 -5.56 -11.70 -15.50
N SER A 58 -4.98 -12.84 -15.14
CA SER A 58 -4.86 -13.32 -13.76
C SER A 58 -3.54 -14.05 -13.51
N PHE A 59 -2.98 -13.89 -12.32
CA PHE A 59 -1.84 -14.70 -11.89
C PHE A 59 -2.28 -16.15 -11.60
N PRO A 60 -1.43 -17.15 -11.88
CA PRO A 60 -1.75 -18.53 -11.54
C PRO A 60 -1.95 -18.65 -10.01
N PRO A 61 -3.02 -19.31 -9.55
CA PRO A 61 -3.27 -19.50 -8.13
C PRO A 61 -2.13 -20.32 -7.50
N PRO A 62 -1.60 -19.93 -6.33
CA PRO A 62 -0.62 -20.75 -5.61
C PRO A 62 -1.22 -22.12 -5.31
N GLU A 63 -0.42 -23.19 -5.37
CA GLU A 63 -0.87 -24.53 -4.98
C GLU A 63 -1.42 -24.50 -3.54
N GLY A 64 -2.75 -24.53 -3.41
CA GLY A 64 -3.46 -24.55 -2.13
C GLY A 64 -4.12 -23.24 -1.67
N GLN A 65 -3.97 -22.11 -2.37
CA GLN A 65 -4.70 -20.87 -2.04
C GLN A 65 -5.75 -20.53 -3.09
N LYS A 66 -7.02 -20.62 -2.69
CA LYS A 66 -8.15 -20.06 -3.43
C LYS A 66 -8.16 -18.55 -3.18
N GLU A 67 -7.85 -17.81 -4.25
CA GLU A 67 -7.98 -16.36 -4.38
C GLU A 67 -6.94 -15.53 -3.60
N ALA A 68 -6.13 -14.79 -4.34
CA ALA A 68 -5.32 -13.72 -3.79
C ALA A 68 -6.26 -12.71 -3.16
N ALA A 69 -6.22 -12.58 -1.83
CA ALA A 69 -7.03 -11.61 -1.11
C ALA A 69 -6.63 -10.19 -1.53
N SER A 70 -7.33 -9.67 -2.54
CA SER A 70 -7.22 -8.28 -2.96
C SER A 70 -7.78 -7.41 -1.84
N ARG A 71 -6.90 -6.92 -0.97
CA ARG A 71 -7.29 -5.95 0.05
C ARG A 71 -7.59 -4.65 -0.68
N GLN A 72 -8.87 -4.37 -0.87
CA GLN A 72 -9.31 -3.11 -1.40
C GLN A 72 -8.87 -1.99 -0.44
N MET A 73 -7.94 -1.14 -0.87
CA MET A 73 -7.62 0.11 -0.17
C MET A 73 -8.74 1.11 -0.49
N THR A 74 -9.84 1.02 0.24
CA THR A 74 -10.88 2.04 0.23
C THR A 74 -10.58 3.02 1.36
N LEU A 75 -10.18 4.23 0.99
CA LEU A 75 -10.10 5.36 1.90
C LEU A 75 -11.51 5.96 1.96
N ASP A 76 -12.26 5.71 3.04
CA ASP A 76 -13.62 6.24 3.18
C ASP A 76 -13.57 7.75 3.47
N PRO A 77 -14.03 8.61 2.55
CA PRO A 77 -13.98 10.06 2.74
C PRO A 77 -14.85 10.52 3.92
N VAL A 78 -15.95 9.84 4.22
CA VAL A 78 -16.85 10.21 5.32
C VAL A 78 -16.16 9.98 6.67
N TRP A 79 -15.47 8.86 6.80
CA TRP A 79 -14.66 8.53 7.97
C TRP A 79 -13.56 9.59 8.21
N LEU A 80 -12.83 9.96 7.16
CA LEU A 80 -11.82 11.01 7.26
C LEU A 80 -12.39 12.37 7.69
N CYS A 81 -13.51 12.78 7.09
CA CYS A 81 -14.19 14.01 7.47
C CYS A 81 -14.64 13.99 8.94
N MET A 82 -15.16 12.85 9.43
CA MET A 82 -15.53 12.70 10.84
C MET A 82 -14.31 12.85 11.76
N VAL A 83 -13.23 12.13 11.47
CA VAL A 83 -12.00 12.17 12.28
C VAL A 83 -11.41 13.58 12.32
N GLN A 84 -11.37 14.26 11.17
CA GLN A 84 -10.84 15.62 11.08
C GLN A 84 -11.71 16.63 11.83
N SER A 85 -13.04 16.50 11.72
CA SER A 85 -13.98 17.37 12.44
C SER A 85 -13.84 17.21 13.97
N PHE A 86 -13.67 15.96 14.43
CA PHE A 86 -13.44 15.67 15.84
C PHE A 86 -12.12 16.28 16.35
N ALA A 87 -11.04 16.18 15.56
CA ALA A 87 -9.75 16.78 15.89
C ALA A 87 -9.84 18.30 16.00
N PHE A 88 -10.52 18.97 15.07
CA PHE A 88 -10.72 20.43 15.13
C PHE A 88 -11.59 20.86 16.32
N ALA A 89 -12.68 20.14 16.60
CA ALA A 89 -13.54 20.43 17.74
C ALA A 89 -12.78 20.26 19.06
N SER A 90 -11.98 19.19 19.19
CA SER A 90 -11.12 18.96 20.35
C SER A 90 -10.08 20.07 20.50
N GLY A 91 -9.40 20.45 19.42
CA GLY A 91 -8.42 21.54 19.43
C GLY A 91 -9.05 22.89 19.83
N TYR A 92 -10.25 23.19 19.33
CA TYR A 92 -10.99 24.40 19.70
C TYR A 92 -11.37 24.42 21.19
N MET A 93 -11.84 23.28 21.73
CA MET A 93 -12.16 23.16 23.15
C MET A 93 -10.92 23.44 24.01
N TRP A 94 -9.77 22.83 23.67
CA TRP A 94 -8.50 23.06 24.38
C TRP A 94 -8.01 24.49 24.28
N TYR A 95 -8.15 25.13 23.12
CA TYR A 95 -7.81 26.54 22.94
C TYR A 95 -8.61 27.45 23.89
N ASN A 96 -9.93 27.24 23.99
CA ASN A 96 -10.77 28.00 24.90
C ASN A 96 -10.36 27.78 26.37
N VAL A 97 -10.12 26.53 26.78
CA VAL A 97 -9.67 26.21 28.15
C VAL A 97 -8.35 26.93 28.48
N LEU A 98 -7.38 26.90 27.56
CA LEU A 98 -6.11 27.60 27.75
C LEU A 98 -6.28 29.12 27.81
N GLN A 99 -7.17 29.69 27.01
CA GLN A 99 -7.48 31.13 27.05
C GLN A 99 -8.11 31.54 28.39
N TYR A 100 -9.07 30.77 28.90
CA TYR A 100 -9.67 31.01 30.22
C TYR A 100 -8.64 30.90 31.35
N LEU A 101 -7.75 29.89 31.28
CA LEU A 101 -6.66 29.75 32.25
C LEU A 101 -5.68 30.93 32.18
N TYR A 102 -5.35 31.40 30.98
CA TYR A 102 -4.47 32.55 30.78
C TYR A 102 -5.08 33.83 31.35
N CYS A 103 -6.37 34.08 31.11
CA CYS A 103 -7.12 35.20 31.70
C CYS A 103 -7.33 35.10 33.21
N CYS A 104 -7.19 33.91 33.80
CA CYS A 104 -7.30 33.73 35.25
C CYS A 104 -5.96 33.85 35.97
N LEU A 105 -4.84 33.66 35.26
CA LEU A 105 -3.47 33.71 35.79
C LEU A 105 -2.80 35.09 35.65
N PHE A 106 -3.27 35.94 34.72
CA PHE A 106 -2.84 37.32 34.51
C PHE A 106 -4.00 38.28 34.72
#